data_AF-R7K930-F1
#
_entry.id   AF-R7K930-F1
#
_cell.length_a   1.000
_cell.length_b   1.000
_cell.length_c   1.000
_cell.angle_alpha   90.00
_cell.angle_beta   90.00
_cell.angle_gamma   90.00
#
_symmetry.space_group_name_H-M   'P 1'
#
loop_
_entity.id
_entity.type
_entity.pdbx_description
1 polymer ?
#
loop_
_entity_poly.entity_id
_entity_poly.type
_entity_poly.pdbx_seq_one_letter_code
_entity_poly.pdbx_strand_id
1 'polypeptide(L)'
;MAHLSYARKTKTKIYLIAAMIICLLMVLSACNADSATINMANSVQEPTHFIAKFLIILNEGIGDFGWTVVVFTIILKLIVTPFDFWQKFVMRKNAKIMERIKPRLDELADKYKDDKQRYQQEQMAIYKREKYSMLGACLPTIITLVVFFIVFSGFRQMVSYQNALVYEEARTVYNQTYDEDYSALYTAAMAEAGLDPEVIAGYKELDTLTDEQKAALVKEAAIDAEAHKSAVDSAQTAVKDNYRMPKFLWIYNIFAQDSWVEAVPDYLTFSGQSGFANAKIEGVMVTEYQTVMKKVLGTGGYGEGGTWNGLLIFPILSIALNIGSQLLMNKAQGKQPKAAEGMGGASTKMMQWIMPVLMGVFALLYSAAFTIYIFVSTLYSILFQLLFNLGGKLVDISREKKQLKGIR
;
A
#
# COMPACT_ATOMS: atom_id res chain seq x y z
N MET A 1 44.75 10.83 12.72
CA MET A 1 44.24 10.29 11.42
C MET A 1 43.45 11.36 10.66
N ALA A 2 44.11 12.47 10.36
CA ALA A 2 43.58 13.60 9.59
C ALA A 2 44.33 13.66 8.24
N HIS A 3 43.68 14.14 7.18
CA HIS A 3 44.14 14.23 5.78
C HIS A 3 43.86 13.02 4.86
N LEU A 4 42.59 12.63 4.76
CA LEU A 4 42.08 12.08 3.49
C LEU A 4 41.82 13.25 2.52
N SER A 5 42.61 13.31 1.44
CA SER A 5 42.57 14.30 0.37
C SER A 5 41.15 14.65 -0.08
N TYR A 6 40.87 15.96 -0.19
CA TYR A 6 39.59 16.55 -0.58
C TYR A 6 38.99 15.90 -1.84
N ALA A 7 39.84 15.56 -2.82
CA ALA A 7 39.42 14.92 -4.07
C ALA A 7 38.79 13.52 -3.87
N ARG A 8 39.25 12.73 -2.89
CA ARG A 8 38.72 11.38 -2.61
C ARG A 8 37.34 11.45 -1.94
N LYS A 9 37.07 12.51 -1.15
CA LYS A 9 35.75 12.80 -0.57
C LYS A 9 34.72 13.25 -1.61
N THR A 10 35.14 13.98 -2.64
CA THR A 10 34.24 14.40 -3.73
C THR A 10 33.87 13.23 -4.62
N LYS A 11 34.85 12.37 -4.96
CA LYS A 11 34.61 11.13 -5.74
C LYS A 11 33.69 10.15 -5.00
N THR A 12 33.90 9.91 -3.71
CA THR A 12 33.01 9.05 -2.90
C THR A 12 31.59 9.59 -2.79
N LYS A 13 31.40 10.92 -2.69
CA LYS A 13 30.08 11.54 -2.75
C LYS A 13 29.43 11.39 -4.13
N ILE A 14 30.19 11.55 -5.21
CA ILE A 14 29.68 11.35 -6.58
C ILE A 14 29.28 9.89 -6.79
N TYR A 15 30.08 8.92 -6.34
CA TYR A 15 29.71 7.50 -6.40
C TYR A 15 28.49 7.17 -5.54
N LEU A 16 28.32 7.77 -4.36
CA LEU A 16 27.12 7.60 -3.54
C LEU A 16 25.87 8.21 -4.18
N ILE A 17 25.99 9.39 -4.79
CA ILE A 17 24.87 10.03 -5.51
C ILE A 17 24.55 9.26 -6.79
N ALA A 18 25.56 8.81 -7.53
CA ALA A 18 25.38 7.96 -8.71
C ALA A 18 24.75 6.61 -8.34
N ALA A 19 25.19 5.97 -7.27
CA ALA A 19 24.59 4.74 -6.75
C ALA A 19 23.14 4.98 -6.31
N MET A 20 22.85 6.12 -5.67
CA MET A 20 21.50 6.50 -5.28
C MET A 20 20.60 6.78 -6.50
N ILE A 21 21.11 7.44 -7.55
CA ILE A 21 20.39 7.69 -8.81
C ILE A 21 20.21 6.39 -9.61
N ILE A 22 21.19 5.51 -9.63
CA ILE A 22 21.08 4.19 -10.27
C ILE A 22 20.05 3.34 -9.52
N CYS A 23 20.07 3.37 -8.18
CA CYS A 23 19.07 2.71 -7.36
C CYS A 23 17.68 3.32 -7.57
N LEU A 24 17.57 4.65 -7.68
CA LEU A 24 16.36 5.38 -8.05
C LEU A 24 15.81 4.94 -9.42
N LEU A 25 16.68 4.80 -10.42
CA LEU A 25 16.32 4.39 -11.79
C LEU A 25 15.93 2.90 -11.86
N MET A 26 16.63 2.03 -11.13
CA MET A 26 16.27 0.63 -10.99
C MET A 26 14.91 0.48 -10.28
N VAL A 27 14.65 1.31 -9.29
CA VAL A 27 13.38 1.36 -8.57
C VAL A 27 12.24 1.84 -9.48
N LEU A 28 12.49 2.86 -10.31
CA LEU A 28 11.51 3.34 -11.28
C LEU A 28 11.16 2.26 -12.32
N SER A 29 12.17 1.47 -12.75
CA SER A 29 11.95 0.30 -13.62
C SER A 29 11.17 -0.82 -12.92
N ALA A 30 11.40 -1.04 -11.62
CA ALA A 30 10.65 -1.99 -10.79
C ALA A 30 9.23 -1.51 -10.41
N CYS A 31 8.92 -0.22 -10.61
CA CYS A 31 7.58 0.36 -10.42
C CYS A 31 6.70 0.26 -11.68
N ASN A 32 7.11 -0.47 -12.72
CA ASN A 32 6.28 -0.70 -13.91
C ASN A 32 4.95 -1.36 -13.52
N ALA A 33 3.86 -0.72 -13.96
CA ALA A 33 2.47 -1.03 -13.61
C ALA A 33 1.99 -2.42 -14.08
N ASP A 34 2.74 -3.08 -14.96
CA ASP A 34 2.42 -4.42 -15.50
C ASP A 34 2.75 -5.55 -14.52
N SER A 35 3.58 -5.28 -13.51
CA SER A 35 3.97 -6.30 -12.52
C SER A 35 2.84 -6.66 -11.54
N ALA A 36 1.80 -5.82 -11.39
CA ALA A 36 0.71 -6.08 -10.44
C ALA A 36 -0.45 -6.91 -11.03
N THR A 37 -0.41 -7.22 -12.33
CA THR A 37 -1.45 -8.02 -13.00
C THR A 37 -1.20 -9.50 -12.77
N ILE A 38 -2.24 -10.23 -12.36
CA ILE A 38 -2.21 -11.68 -12.21
C ILE A 38 -3.19 -12.28 -13.20
N ASN A 39 -2.69 -13.16 -14.08
CA ASN A 39 -3.50 -13.87 -15.04
C ASN A 39 -3.81 -15.27 -14.50
N MET A 40 -5.09 -15.53 -14.23
CA MET A 40 -5.60 -16.78 -13.65
C MET A 40 -6.01 -17.82 -14.70
N ALA A 41 -5.70 -17.63 -15.98
CA ALA A 41 -6.12 -18.56 -17.03
C ALA A 41 -5.51 -19.97 -16.87
N ASN A 42 -4.31 -20.08 -16.30
CA ASN A 42 -3.60 -21.37 -16.14
C ASN A 42 -3.22 -21.69 -14.69
N SER A 43 -2.92 -20.68 -13.86
CA SER A 43 -2.65 -20.81 -12.41
C SER A 43 -2.45 -19.44 -11.74
N VAL A 44 -2.53 -19.38 -10.42
CA VAL A 44 -2.15 -18.18 -9.65
C VAL A 44 -0.63 -18.04 -9.66
N GLN A 45 -0.11 -17.07 -10.44
CA GLN A 45 1.32 -16.81 -10.55
C GLN A 45 1.86 -16.12 -9.28
N GLU A 46 3.04 -16.56 -8.82
CA GLU A 46 3.72 -15.94 -7.68
C GLU A 46 4.11 -14.49 -7.97
N PRO A 47 4.09 -13.60 -6.96
CA PRO A 47 4.45 -12.21 -7.14
C PRO A 47 5.92 -12.05 -7.51
N THR A 48 6.20 -11.23 -8.52
CA THR A 48 7.58 -10.94 -8.98
C THR A 48 8.30 -9.92 -8.10
N HIS A 49 7.56 -9.03 -7.42
CA HIS A 49 8.13 -7.93 -6.64
C HIS A 49 8.69 -8.44 -5.31
N PHE A 50 9.93 -8.06 -5.01
CA PHE A 50 10.64 -8.57 -3.83
C PHE A 50 9.95 -8.23 -2.49
N ILE A 51 9.26 -7.09 -2.38
CA ILE A 51 8.48 -6.76 -1.17
C ILE A 51 7.32 -7.73 -0.98
N ALA A 52 6.61 -8.10 -2.05
CA ALA A 52 5.51 -9.06 -1.96
C ALA A 52 6.04 -10.45 -1.58
N LYS A 53 7.14 -10.89 -2.21
CA LYS A 53 7.82 -12.14 -1.81
C LYS A 53 8.25 -12.12 -0.35
N PHE A 54 8.82 -11.01 0.11
CA PHE A 54 9.25 -10.88 1.50
C PHE A 54 8.06 -10.89 2.48
N LEU A 55 6.92 -10.30 2.12
CA LEU A 55 5.69 -10.39 2.91
C LEU A 55 5.17 -11.82 3.00
N ILE A 56 5.21 -12.60 1.91
CA ILE A 56 4.84 -14.03 1.91
C ILE A 56 5.72 -14.81 2.88
N ILE A 57 7.05 -14.69 2.75
CA ILE A 57 8.02 -15.39 3.61
C ILE A 57 7.81 -15.03 5.09
N LEU A 58 7.55 -13.75 5.39
CA LEU A 58 7.25 -13.35 6.77
C LEU A 58 5.94 -13.93 7.27
N ASN A 59 4.92 -13.99 6.40
CA ASN A 59 3.62 -14.52 6.79
C ASN A 59 3.63 -16.03 7.05
N GLU A 60 4.46 -16.79 6.33
CA GLU A 60 4.64 -18.24 6.59
C GLU A 60 5.10 -18.52 8.04
N GLY A 61 5.92 -17.64 8.62
CA GLY A 61 6.38 -17.77 10.00
C GLY A 61 5.43 -17.19 11.06
N ILE A 62 4.61 -16.19 10.71
CA ILE A 62 3.76 -15.46 11.66
C ILE A 62 2.33 -16.01 11.69
N GLY A 63 1.79 -16.41 10.53
CA GLY A 63 0.42 -16.91 10.37
C GLY A 63 -0.69 -15.85 10.40
N ASP A 64 -0.37 -14.59 10.73
CA ASP A 64 -1.30 -13.46 10.74
C ASP A 64 -0.76 -12.31 9.86
N PHE A 65 -1.51 -11.96 8.82
CA PHE A 65 -1.08 -10.96 7.85
C PHE A 65 -0.96 -9.55 8.44
N GLY A 66 -1.76 -9.20 9.44
CA GLY A 66 -1.66 -7.87 10.05
C GLY A 66 -0.41 -7.72 10.90
N TRP A 67 -0.06 -8.73 11.70
CA TRP A 67 1.23 -8.76 12.38
C TRP A 67 2.41 -8.85 11.42
N THR A 68 2.26 -9.57 10.31
CA THR A 68 3.26 -9.61 9.24
C THR A 68 3.57 -8.21 8.72
N VAL A 69 2.57 -7.38 8.46
CA VAL A 69 2.77 -5.98 8.05
C VAL A 69 3.50 -5.16 9.11
N VAL A 70 3.13 -5.31 10.39
CA VAL A 70 3.79 -4.59 11.49
C VAL A 70 5.27 -4.96 11.57
N VAL A 71 5.58 -6.26 11.59
CA VAL A 71 6.95 -6.78 11.66
C VAL A 71 7.76 -6.37 10.43
N PHE A 72 7.19 -6.53 9.23
CA PHE A 72 7.77 -6.05 7.98
C PHE A 72 8.17 -4.58 8.08
N THR A 73 7.27 -3.73 8.59
CA THR A 73 7.49 -2.29 8.68
C THR A 73 8.64 -1.97 9.63
N ILE A 74 8.73 -2.65 10.78
CA ILE A 74 9.81 -2.48 11.75
C ILE A 74 11.15 -2.90 11.12
N ILE A 75 11.21 -4.06 10.46
CA ILE A 75 12.42 -4.56 9.80
C ILE A 75 12.89 -3.57 8.72
N LEU A 76 11.98 -3.15 7.84
CA LEU A 76 12.29 -2.19 6.78
C LEU A 76 12.83 -0.88 7.37
N LYS A 77 12.19 -0.36 8.42
CA LYS A 77 12.64 0.85 9.10
C LYS A 77 14.01 0.68 9.72
N LEU A 78 14.31 -0.45 10.38
CA LEU A 78 15.63 -0.70 10.95
C LEU A 78 16.73 -0.72 9.88
N ILE A 79 16.45 -1.31 8.72
CA ILE A 79 17.39 -1.32 7.59
C ILE A 79 17.63 0.11 7.05
N VAL A 80 16.59 0.94 6.97
CA VAL A 80 16.67 2.32 6.45
C VAL A 80 17.17 3.32 7.51
N THR A 81 17.12 2.98 8.79
CA THR A 81 17.47 3.89 9.90
C THR A 81 18.87 4.49 9.86
N PRO A 82 19.95 3.73 9.53
CA PRO A 82 21.29 4.31 9.39
C PRO A 82 21.33 5.44 8.35
N PHE A 83 20.54 5.27 7.29
CA PHE A 83 20.41 6.26 6.23
C PHE A 83 19.58 7.47 6.69
N ASP A 84 18.44 7.26 7.34
CA ASP A 84 17.62 8.33 7.92
C ASP A 84 18.43 9.16 8.95
N PHE A 85 19.27 8.50 9.75
CA PHE A 85 20.17 9.16 10.70
C PHE A 85 21.15 10.09 9.99
N TRP A 86 21.80 9.60 8.92
CA TRP A 86 22.71 10.40 8.13
C TRP A 86 22.02 11.61 7.48
N GLN A 87 20.83 11.40 6.91
CA GLN A 87 20.02 12.48 6.34
C GLN A 87 19.67 13.55 7.39
N LYS A 88 19.15 13.14 8.55
CA LYS A 88 18.80 14.08 9.64
C LYS A 88 20.02 14.83 10.17
N PHE A 89 21.18 14.17 10.25
CA PHE A 89 22.44 14.82 10.63
C PHE A 89 22.84 15.92 9.65
N VAL A 90 22.78 15.65 8.34
CA VAL A 90 23.06 16.65 7.29
C VAL A 90 22.05 17.80 7.35
N MET A 91 20.76 17.50 7.53
CA MET A 91 19.72 18.53 7.67
C MET A 91 19.94 19.43 8.89
N ARG A 92 20.27 18.86 10.05
CA ARG A 92 20.54 19.64 11.27
C ARG A 92 21.73 20.59 11.08
N LYS A 93 22.76 20.17 10.34
CA LYS A 93 23.89 21.03 9.98
C LYS A 93 23.46 22.19 9.08
N ASN A 94 22.63 21.94 8.07
CA ASN A 94 22.09 22.98 7.19
C ASN A 94 21.16 23.94 7.94
N ALA A 95 20.34 23.43 8.87
CA ALA A 95 19.47 24.25 9.71
C ALA A 95 20.27 25.25 10.58
N LYS A 96 21.38 24.81 11.19
CA LYS A 96 22.29 25.70 11.95
C LYS A 96 23.00 26.74 11.06
N ILE A 97 23.17 26.48 9.76
CA ILE A 97 23.68 27.52 8.82
C ILE A 97 22.58 28.53 8.55
N MET A 98 21.35 28.07 8.28
CA MET A 98 20.20 28.94 8.03
C MET A 98 19.94 29.90 9.20
N GLU A 99 20.01 29.40 10.44
CA GLU A 99 19.86 30.20 11.64
C GLU A 99 20.88 31.34 11.74
N ARG A 100 22.14 31.09 11.33
CA ARG A 100 23.21 32.10 11.35
C ARG A 100 23.06 33.15 10.24
N ILE A 101 22.55 32.78 9.07
CA ILE A 101 22.38 33.71 7.94
C ILE A 101 21.06 34.48 7.98
N LYS A 102 20.06 33.96 8.71
CA LYS A 102 18.74 34.57 8.87
C LYS A 102 18.74 36.08 9.13
N PRO A 103 19.51 36.66 10.08
CA PRO A 103 19.49 38.11 10.32
C PRO A 103 19.92 38.91 9.09
N ARG A 104 20.94 38.43 8.35
CA ARG A 104 21.41 39.08 7.13
C ARG A 104 20.39 38.99 5.99
N LEU A 105 19.61 37.91 5.96
CA LEU A 105 18.51 37.75 4.99
C LEU A 105 17.33 38.68 5.31
N ASP A 106 17.07 38.92 6.59
CA ASP A 106 16.03 39.85 7.06
C ASP A 106 16.43 41.32 6.76
N GLU A 107 17.69 41.69 6.97
CA GLU A 107 18.22 43.01 6.58
C GLU A 107 18.18 43.22 5.05
N LEU A 108 18.56 42.20 4.29
CA LEU A 108 18.50 42.23 2.83
C LEU A 108 17.06 42.39 2.32
N ALA A 109 16.10 41.73 2.99
CA ALA A 109 14.68 41.85 2.70
C ALA A 109 14.18 43.28 2.91
N ASP A 110 14.61 43.91 4.01
CA ASP A 110 14.21 45.28 4.32
C ASP A 110 14.81 46.30 3.34
N LYS A 111 16.02 46.03 2.82
CA LYS A 111 16.71 46.91 1.86
C LYS A 111 16.17 46.85 0.43
N TYR A 112 15.68 45.69 -0.02
CA TYR A 112 15.25 45.46 -1.41
C TYR A 112 13.75 45.11 -1.53
N LYS A 113 12.89 45.73 -0.72
CA LYS A 113 11.43 45.45 -0.74
C LYS A 113 10.80 45.63 -2.13
N ASP A 114 11.25 46.64 -2.87
CA ASP A 114 10.68 47.03 -4.16
C ASP A 114 11.36 46.36 -5.37
N ASP A 115 12.55 45.75 -5.19
CA ASP A 115 13.32 45.10 -6.26
C ASP A 115 13.54 43.60 -5.97
N LYS A 116 12.53 42.81 -6.35
CA LYS A 116 12.52 41.35 -6.17
C LYS A 116 13.65 40.65 -6.92
N GLN A 117 14.10 41.19 -8.06
CA GLN A 117 15.17 40.56 -8.85
C GLN A 117 16.53 40.72 -8.17
N ARG A 118 16.85 41.92 -7.69
CA ARG A 118 18.09 42.13 -6.92
C ARG A 118 18.08 41.41 -5.58
N TYR A 119 16.94 41.33 -4.92
CA TYR A 119 16.80 40.53 -3.70
C TYR A 119 17.19 39.05 -3.93
N GLN A 120 16.68 38.41 -4.99
CA GLN A 120 16.99 37.01 -5.29
C GLN A 120 18.47 36.80 -5.62
N GLN A 121 19.12 37.74 -6.33
CA GLN A 121 20.54 37.66 -6.67
C GLN A 121 21.44 37.74 -5.44
N GLU A 122 21.19 38.72 -4.56
CA GLU A 122 21.97 38.91 -3.33
C GLU A 122 21.72 37.79 -2.31
N GLN A 123 20.49 37.27 -2.23
CA GLN A 123 20.16 36.11 -1.41
C GLN A 123 20.99 34.88 -1.85
N MET A 124 21.08 34.63 -3.16
CA MET A 124 21.90 33.54 -3.71
C MET A 124 23.39 33.74 -3.44
N ALA A 125 23.88 34.99 -3.49
CA ALA A 125 25.26 35.32 -3.14
C ALA A 125 25.58 34.99 -1.66
N ILE A 126 24.68 35.31 -0.74
CA ILE A 126 24.79 34.95 0.68
C ILE A 126 24.80 33.43 0.85
N TYR A 127 23.86 32.70 0.22
CA TYR A 127 23.82 31.23 0.27
C TYR A 127 25.12 30.60 -0.22
N LYS A 128 25.70 31.11 -1.32
CA LYS A 128 26.97 30.62 -1.89
C LYS A 128 28.17 30.90 -0.98
N ARG A 129 28.25 32.10 -0.38
CA ARG A 129 29.33 32.48 0.56
C ARG A 129 29.30 31.61 1.82
N GLU A 130 28.12 31.35 2.36
CA GLU A 130 27.93 30.58 3.60
C GLU A 130 27.84 29.06 3.36
N LYS A 131 28.04 28.63 2.11
CA LYS A 131 27.99 27.22 1.67
C LYS A 131 26.68 26.53 2.08
N TYR A 132 25.58 27.28 2.06
CA TYR A 132 24.25 26.75 2.32
C TYR A 132 23.78 25.91 1.13
N SER A 133 23.39 24.67 1.38
CA SER A 133 22.91 23.76 0.34
C SER A 133 21.38 23.75 0.32
N MET A 134 20.79 24.35 -0.73
CA MET A 134 19.35 24.29 -0.98
C MET A 134 18.91 22.87 -1.35
N LEU A 135 19.72 22.14 -2.14
CA LEU A 135 19.43 20.75 -2.53
C LEU A 135 19.52 19.76 -1.36
N GLY A 136 20.28 20.10 -0.32
CA GLY A 136 20.36 19.28 0.89
C GLY A 136 19.06 19.21 1.68
N ALA A 137 18.09 20.10 1.41
CA ALA A 137 16.79 20.12 2.07
C ALA A 137 15.73 19.26 1.36
N CYS A 138 15.80 19.10 0.02
CA CYS A 138 14.83 18.32 -0.75
C CYS A 138 15.24 16.85 -0.97
N LEU A 139 16.53 16.53 -0.79
CA LEU A 139 17.05 15.18 -0.96
C LEU A 139 16.33 14.12 -0.10
N PRO A 140 15.96 14.39 1.18
CA PRO A 140 15.19 13.44 1.98
C PRO A 140 13.84 13.12 1.36
N THR A 141 13.10 14.15 0.91
CA THR A 141 11.76 14.00 0.33
C THR A 141 11.76 13.10 -0.91
N ILE A 142 12.73 13.28 -1.81
CA ILE A 142 12.84 12.47 -3.04
C ILE A 142 13.02 11.00 -2.67
N ILE A 143 13.90 10.71 -1.71
CA ILE A 143 14.23 9.33 -1.36
C ILE A 143 13.09 8.68 -0.58
N THR A 144 12.43 9.44 0.32
CA THR A 144 11.20 8.98 0.97
C THR A 144 10.11 8.63 -0.04
N LEU A 145 9.93 9.47 -1.08
CA LEU A 145 8.94 9.22 -2.13
C LEU A 145 9.25 7.94 -2.93
N VAL A 146 10.52 7.68 -3.19
CA VAL A 146 10.97 6.51 -3.95
C VAL A 146 10.79 5.23 -3.14
N VAL A 147 11.21 5.24 -1.87
CA VAL A 147 10.96 4.12 -0.96
C VAL A 147 9.46 3.86 -0.82
N PHE A 148 8.64 4.93 -0.75
CA PHE A 148 7.19 4.81 -0.73
C PHE A 148 6.67 4.08 -1.97
N PHE A 149 7.06 4.48 -3.19
CA PHE A 149 6.58 3.84 -4.41
C PHE A 149 6.99 2.37 -4.54
N ILE A 150 8.20 2.00 -4.10
CA ILE A 150 8.64 0.59 -4.05
C ILE A 150 7.71 -0.22 -3.16
N VAL A 151 7.54 0.24 -1.91
CA VAL A 151 6.74 -0.49 -0.93
C VAL A 151 5.30 -0.57 -1.39
N PHE A 152 4.76 0.55 -1.85
CA PHE A 152 3.43 0.67 -2.41
C PHE A 152 3.17 -0.31 -3.57
N SER A 153 4.09 -0.40 -4.54
CA SER A 153 4.02 -1.37 -5.64
C SER A 153 3.96 -2.81 -5.12
N GLY A 154 4.81 -3.14 -4.14
CA GLY A 154 4.82 -4.44 -3.47
C GLY A 154 3.50 -4.79 -2.78
N PHE A 155 2.93 -3.85 -2.01
CA PHE A 155 1.64 -4.06 -1.35
C PHE A 155 0.51 -4.26 -2.36
N ARG A 156 0.51 -3.53 -3.48
CA ARG A 156 -0.50 -3.70 -4.54
C ARG A 156 -0.42 -5.06 -5.19
N GLN A 157 0.77 -5.54 -5.55
CA GLN A 157 0.92 -6.89 -6.08
C GLN A 157 0.49 -7.94 -5.05
N MET A 158 0.76 -7.71 -3.76
CA MET A 158 0.31 -8.59 -2.69
C MET A 158 -1.23 -8.63 -2.56
N VAL A 159 -1.91 -7.49 -2.72
CA VAL A 159 -3.38 -7.43 -2.78
C VAL A 159 -3.91 -8.26 -3.96
N SER A 160 -3.35 -8.09 -5.16
CA SER A 160 -3.71 -8.93 -6.32
C SER A 160 -3.53 -10.41 -6.03
N TYR A 161 -2.38 -10.78 -5.46
CA TYR A 161 -2.03 -12.18 -5.20
C TYR A 161 -2.96 -12.83 -4.17
N GLN A 162 -3.22 -12.15 -3.06
CA GLN A 162 -4.11 -12.71 -2.05
C GLN A 162 -5.54 -12.85 -2.56
N ASN A 163 -6.05 -11.85 -3.28
CA ASN A 163 -7.40 -11.93 -3.86
C ASN A 163 -7.51 -13.09 -4.87
N ALA A 164 -6.47 -13.28 -5.70
CA ALA A 164 -6.41 -14.40 -6.65
C ALA A 164 -6.38 -15.75 -5.94
N LEU A 165 -5.59 -15.92 -4.88
CA LEU A 165 -5.55 -17.15 -4.08
C LEU A 165 -6.89 -17.47 -3.43
N VAL A 166 -7.50 -16.49 -2.77
CA VAL A 166 -8.79 -16.67 -2.09
C VAL A 166 -9.90 -17.02 -3.10
N TYR A 167 -9.86 -16.41 -4.29
CA TYR A 167 -10.81 -16.77 -5.35
C TYR A 167 -10.56 -18.18 -5.90
N GLU A 168 -9.31 -18.59 -6.11
CA GLU A 168 -9.02 -19.94 -6.60
C GLU A 168 -9.43 -21.02 -5.59
N GLU A 169 -9.24 -20.77 -4.29
CA GLU A 169 -9.72 -21.65 -3.22
C GLU A 169 -11.26 -21.74 -3.23
N ALA A 170 -11.94 -20.59 -3.33
CA ALA A 170 -13.40 -20.54 -3.46
C ALA A 170 -13.89 -21.30 -4.71
N ARG A 171 -13.22 -21.13 -5.86
CA ARG A 171 -13.54 -21.84 -7.10
C ARG A 171 -13.36 -23.35 -6.95
N THR A 172 -12.28 -23.78 -6.29
CA THR A 172 -12.00 -25.19 -6.04
C THR A 172 -13.09 -25.82 -5.19
N VAL A 173 -13.44 -25.19 -4.06
CA VAL A 173 -14.54 -25.64 -3.19
C VAL A 173 -15.86 -25.67 -3.96
N TYR A 174 -16.15 -24.63 -4.74
CA TYR A 174 -17.37 -24.56 -5.55
C TYR A 174 -17.46 -25.72 -6.53
N ASN A 175 -16.43 -25.96 -7.34
CA ASN A 175 -16.45 -26.99 -8.36
C ASN A 175 -16.55 -28.40 -7.74
N GLN A 176 -15.80 -28.65 -6.67
CA GLN A 176 -15.84 -29.94 -5.96
C GLN A 176 -17.23 -30.23 -5.40
N THR A 177 -17.81 -29.29 -4.64
CA THR A 177 -19.15 -29.48 -4.07
C THR A 177 -20.23 -29.56 -5.16
N TYR A 178 -20.11 -28.74 -6.21
CA TYR A 178 -21.04 -28.75 -7.33
C TYR A 178 -21.05 -30.12 -8.03
N ASP A 179 -19.88 -30.66 -8.39
CA ASP A 179 -19.79 -31.93 -9.12
C ASP A 179 -20.30 -33.12 -8.27
N GLU A 180 -19.98 -33.13 -6.98
CA GLU A 180 -20.45 -34.15 -6.02
C GLU A 180 -21.98 -34.11 -5.85
N ASP A 181 -22.54 -32.93 -5.55
CA ASP A 181 -23.97 -32.77 -5.28
C ASP A 181 -24.81 -32.94 -6.55
N TYR A 182 -24.35 -32.37 -7.68
CA TYR A 182 -25.04 -32.51 -8.96
C TYR A 182 -25.16 -33.99 -9.35
N SER A 183 -24.06 -34.75 -9.29
CA SER A 183 -24.06 -36.16 -9.64
C SER A 183 -25.00 -36.97 -8.73
N ALA A 184 -24.98 -36.72 -7.42
CA ALA A 184 -25.86 -37.40 -6.46
C ALA A 184 -27.34 -37.07 -6.68
N LEU A 185 -27.67 -35.79 -6.90
CA LEU A 185 -29.05 -35.34 -7.10
C LEU A 185 -29.60 -35.82 -8.44
N TYR A 186 -28.83 -35.69 -9.52
CA TYR A 186 -29.22 -36.11 -10.86
C TYR A 186 -29.46 -37.62 -10.90
N THR A 187 -28.53 -38.43 -10.37
CA THR A 187 -28.67 -39.90 -10.37
C THR A 187 -29.87 -40.37 -9.54
N ALA A 188 -30.11 -39.76 -8.37
CA ALA A 188 -31.27 -40.08 -7.54
C ALA A 188 -32.60 -39.73 -8.23
N ALA A 189 -32.70 -38.54 -8.82
CA ALA A 189 -33.91 -38.08 -9.50
C ALA A 189 -34.19 -38.86 -10.80
N MET A 190 -33.16 -39.23 -11.56
CA MET A 190 -33.28 -40.09 -12.74
C MET A 190 -33.77 -41.49 -12.36
N ALA A 191 -33.25 -42.06 -11.27
CA ALA A 191 -33.71 -43.36 -10.76
C ALA A 191 -35.18 -43.33 -10.30
N GLU A 192 -35.60 -42.27 -9.61
CA GLU A 192 -37.00 -42.07 -9.19
C GLU A 192 -37.95 -41.90 -10.40
N ALA A 193 -37.49 -41.20 -11.44
CA ALA A 193 -38.23 -41.01 -12.68
C ALA A 193 -38.26 -42.27 -13.57
N GLY A 194 -37.51 -43.32 -13.22
CA GLY A 194 -37.37 -44.54 -14.03
C GLY A 194 -36.66 -44.29 -15.36
N LEU A 195 -35.78 -43.29 -15.42
CA LEU A 195 -35.07 -42.87 -16.62
C LEU A 195 -33.62 -43.38 -16.57
N ASP A 196 -33.13 -43.90 -17.70
CA ASP A 196 -31.75 -44.34 -17.87
C ASP A 196 -30.95 -43.27 -18.64
N PRO A 197 -29.91 -42.67 -18.03
CA PRO A 197 -29.09 -41.65 -18.67
C PRO A 197 -28.44 -42.10 -19.98
N GLU A 198 -28.00 -43.36 -20.09
CA GLU A 198 -27.36 -43.86 -21.31
C GLU A 198 -28.36 -43.99 -22.46
N VAL A 199 -29.59 -44.40 -22.14
CA VAL A 199 -30.68 -44.53 -23.12
C VAL A 199 -31.09 -43.16 -23.65
N ILE A 200 -31.20 -42.16 -22.76
CA ILE A 200 -31.58 -40.80 -23.14
C ILE A 200 -30.49 -40.12 -23.96
N ALA A 201 -29.21 -40.30 -23.60
CA ALA A 201 -28.07 -39.79 -24.36
C ALA A 201 -28.01 -40.34 -25.81
N GLY A 202 -28.66 -41.48 -26.07
CA GLY A 202 -28.79 -42.08 -27.40
C GLY A 202 -29.79 -41.36 -28.33
N TYR A 203 -30.60 -40.42 -27.84
CA TYR A 203 -31.60 -39.70 -28.62
C TYR A 203 -30.95 -38.53 -29.38
N LYS A 204 -30.86 -38.62 -30.71
CA LYS A 204 -30.07 -37.69 -31.55
C LYS A 204 -30.89 -36.64 -32.31
N GLU A 205 -32.07 -36.97 -32.82
CA GLU A 205 -32.85 -36.09 -33.70
C GLU A 205 -34.32 -35.99 -33.27
N LEU A 206 -34.73 -34.80 -32.81
CA LEU A 206 -36.04 -34.54 -32.22
C LEU A 206 -37.22 -34.96 -33.14
N ASP A 207 -37.05 -34.77 -34.44
CA ASP A 207 -38.09 -35.02 -35.45
C ASP A 207 -38.38 -36.52 -35.66
N THR A 208 -37.42 -37.38 -35.27
CA THR A 208 -37.50 -38.84 -35.42
C THR A 208 -37.93 -39.56 -34.14
N LEU A 209 -38.05 -38.83 -33.02
CA LEU A 209 -38.38 -39.39 -31.72
C LEU A 209 -39.89 -39.59 -31.55
N THR A 210 -40.24 -40.68 -30.87
CA THR A 210 -41.61 -40.94 -30.42
C THR A 210 -42.04 -39.90 -29.38
N ASP A 211 -43.34 -39.71 -29.21
CA ASP A 211 -43.87 -38.78 -28.20
C ASP A 211 -43.43 -39.17 -26.78
N GLU A 212 -43.23 -40.46 -26.51
CA GLU A 212 -42.69 -40.97 -25.25
C GLU A 212 -41.21 -40.58 -25.05
N GLN A 213 -40.39 -40.68 -26.10
CA GLN A 213 -38.98 -40.27 -26.06
C GLN A 213 -38.83 -38.76 -25.89
N LYS A 214 -39.69 -37.97 -26.54
CA LYS A 214 -39.76 -36.52 -26.33
C LYS A 214 -40.18 -36.17 -24.90
N ALA A 215 -41.17 -36.89 -24.34
CA ALA A 215 -41.58 -36.69 -22.95
C ALA A 215 -40.47 -37.07 -21.96
N ALA A 216 -39.67 -38.11 -22.24
CA ALA A 216 -38.51 -38.48 -21.45
C ALA A 216 -37.42 -37.39 -21.48
N LEU A 217 -37.12 -36.81 -22.65
CA LEU A 217 -36.19 -35.67 -22.77
C LEU A 217 -36.65 -34.44 -21.98
N VAL A 218 -37.95 -34.13 -22.02
CA VAL A 218 -38.50 -33.00 -21.24
C VAL A 218 -38.38 -33.24 -19.74
N LYS A 219 -38.61 -34.49 -19.29
CA LYS A 219 -38.44 -34.86 -17.88
C LYS A 219 -36.98 -34.80 -17.46
N GLU A 220 -36.07 -35.31 -18.28
CA GLU A 220 -34.64 -35.26 -18.01
C GLU A 220 -34.13 -33.82 -17.94
N ALA A 221 -34.51 -32.96 -18.88
CA ALA A 221 -34.16 -31.54 -18.85
C ALA A 221 -34.69 -30.82 -17.59
N ALA A 222 -35.88 -31.21 -17.10
CA ALA A 222 -36.42 -30.67 -15.85
C ALA A 222 -35.64 -31.16 -14.62
N ILE A 223 -35.21 -32.43 -14.62
CA ILE A 223 -34.36 -33.02 -13.58
C ILE A 223 -32.98 -32.35 -13.56
N ASP A 224 -32.34 -32.22 -14.73
CA ASP A 224 -31.07 -31.51 -14.90
C ASP A 224 -31.14 -30.08 -14.35
N ALA A 225 -32.18 -29.33 -14.74
CA ALA A 225 -32.35 -27.95 -14.27
C ALA A 225 -32.49 -27.84 -12.74
N GLU A 226 -33.26 -28.74 -12.11
CA GLU A 226 -33.45 -28.70 -10.65
C GLU A 226 -32.23 -29.22 -9.88
N ALA A 227 -31.57 -30.27 -10.39
CA ALA A 227 -30.31 -30.78 -9.85
C ALA A 227 -29.21 -29.71 -9.94
N HIS A 228 -29.05 -29.07 -11.10
CA HIS A 228 -28.13 -27.95 -11.30
C HIS A 228 -28.39 -26.82 -10.31
N LYS A 229 -29.63 -26.34 -10.22
CA LYS A 229 -30.00 -25.24 -9.31
C LYS A 229 -29.69 -25.57 -7.85
N SER A 230 -29.97 -26.80 -7.42
CA SER A 230 -29.74 -27.25 -6.04
C SER A 230 -28.23 -27.43 -5.76
N ALA A 231 -27.49 -28.00 -6.70
CA ALA A 231 -26.03 -28.14 -6.60
C ALA A 231 -25.33 -26.77 -6.57
N VAL A 232 -25.77 -25.80 -7.37
CA VAL A 232 -25.28 -24.41 -7.32
C VAL A 232 -25.52 -23.79 -5.95
N ASP A 233 -26.72 -23.94 -5.38
CA ASP A 233 -27.03 -23.37 -4.06
C ASP A 233 -26.19 -23.98 -2.94
N SER A 234 -25.99 -25.31 -2.98
CA SER A 234 -25.13 -26.03 -2.05
C SER A 234 -23.66 -25.62 -2.20
N ALA A 235 -23.13 -25.61 -3.42
CA ALA A 235 -21.77 -25.18 -3.73
C ALA A 235 -21.50 -23.74 -3.25
N GLN A 236 -22.44 -22.81 -3.48
CA GLN A 236 -22.34 -21.44 -2.96
C GLN A 236 -22.33 -21.39 -1.43
N THR A 237 -23.05 -22.30 -0.76
CA THR A 237 -23.04 -22.39 0.71
C THR A 237 -21.70 -22.91 1.20
N ALA A 238 -21.16 -23.96 0.56
CA ALA A 238 -19.85 -24.49 0.87
C ALA A 238 -18.75 -23.43 0.68
N VAL A 239 -18.83 -22.62 -0.38
CA VAL A 239 -17.94 -21.46 -0.56
C VAL A 239 -18.05 -20.51 0.62
N LYS A 240 -19.27 -20.12 1.01
CA LYS A 240 -19.48 -19.21 2.15
C LYS A 240 -18.90 -19.75 3.46
N ASP A 241 -19.08 -21.03 3.71
CA ASP A 241 -18.63 -21.65 4.96
C ASP A 241 -17.11 -21.82 5.02
N ASN A 242 -16.46 -22.02 3.87
CA ASN A 242 -15.00 -22.15 3.75
C ASN A 242 -14.29 -20.82 3.45
N TYR A 243 -15.02 -19.76 3.12
CA TYR A 243 -14.43 -18.49 2.77
C TYR A 243 -13.69 -17.87 3.96
N ARG A 244 -12.37 -17.65 3.82
CA ARG A 244 -11.53 -17.04 4.84
C ARG A 244 -10.68 -15.94 4.23
N MET A 245 -10.96 -14.70 4.62
CA MET A 245 -10.07 -13.58 4.37
C MET A 245 -9.21 -13.28 5.60
N PRO A 246 -7.95 -12.84 5.40
CA PRO A 246 -7.13 -12.40 6.52
C PRO A 246 -7.71 -11.13 7.15
N LYS A 247 -8.26 -11.29 8.36
CA LYS A 247 -8.77 -10.23 9.22
C LYS A 247 -7.68 -9.72 10.15
N PHE A 248 -7.77 -8.47 10.57
CA PHE A 248 -6.87 -7.92 11.58
C PHE A 248 -7.56 -6.89 12.47
N LEU A 249 -7.56 -7.14 13.78
CA LEU A 249 -8.27 -6.32 14.77
C LEU A 249 -9.75 -6.17 14.41
N TRP A 250 -10.21 -4.94 14.12
CA TRP A 250 -11.58 -4.64 13.68
C TRP A 250 -11.78 -4.77 12.17
N ILE A 251 -10.72 -4.93 11.37
CA ILE A 251 -10.82 -4.99 9.91
C ILE A 251 -11.10 -6.42 9.48
N TYR A 252 -12.15 -6.62 8.68
CA TYR A 252 -12.57 -7.96 8.23
C TYR A 252 -11.71 -8.52 7.09
N ASN A 253 -11.25 -7.66 6.18
CA ASN A 253 -10.33 -7.97 5.11
C ASN A 253 -9.20 -6.92 5.06
N ILE A 254 -7.99 -7.35 5.43
CA ILE A 254 -6.82 -6.46 5.43
C ILE A 254 -6.39 -6.00 4.02
N PHE A 255 -6.81 -6.71 2.98
CA PHE A 255 -6.49 -6.40 1.59
C PHE A 255 -7.51 -5.45 0.93
N ALA A 256 -8.66 -5.21 1.57
CA ALA A 256 -9.60 -4.14 1.23
C ALA A 256 -9.31 -2.88 2.04
N GLN A 257 -9.93 -1.75 1.66
CA GLN A 257 -9.76 -0.46 2.33
C GLN A 257 -10.35 -0.51 3.76
N ASP A 258 -9.72 0.10 4.77
CA ASP A 258 -10.31 0.26 6.12
C ASP A 258 -11.40 1.35 6.07
N SER A 259 -12.50 1.07 5.39
CA SER A 259 -13.58 2.02 5.12
C SER A 259 -14.93 1.31 4.99
N TRP A 260 -15.94 2.07 4.57
CA TRP A 260 -17.30 1.58 4.27
C TRP A 260 -17.41 0.80 2.95
N VAL A 261 -16.28 0.44 2.33
CA VAL A 261 -16.24 -0.44 1.17
C VAL A 261 -16.52 -1.88 1.60
N GLU A 262 -17.05 -2.69 0.68
CA GLU A 262 -17.32 -4.10 0.92
C GLU A 262 -16.06 -4.88 1.31
N ALA A 263 -16.14 -5.72 2.33
CA ALA A 263 -15.03 -6.58 2.76
C ALA A 263 -14.60 -7.55 1.66
N VAL A 264 -15.57 -8.09 0.94
CA VAL A 264 -15.38 -8.94 -0.23
C VAL A 264 -15.55 -8.09 -1.47
N PRO A 265 -14.52 -7.97 -2.34
CA PRO A 265 -14.61 -7.14 -3.53
C PRO A 265 -15.62 -7.71 -4.53
N ASP A 266 -16.32 -6.84 -5.25
CA ASP A 266 -17.10 -7.22 -6.43
C ASP A 266 -16.16 -7.50 -7.63
N TYR A 267 -16.71 -8.02 -8.73
CA TYR A 267 -15.89 -8.33 -9.92
C TYR A 267 -15.14 -7.12 -10.47
N LEU A 268 -15.77 -5.94 -10.49
CA LEU A 268 -15.15 -4.73 -11.02
C LEU A 268 -13.96 -4.29 -10.15
N THR A 269 -14.08 -4.44 -8.83
CA THR A 269 -12.97 -4.19 -7.89
C THR A 269 -11.89 -5.27 -8.00
N PHE A 270 -12.29 -6.55 -8.13
CA PHE A 270 -11.40 -7.71 -8.26
C PHE A 270 -10.55 -7.68 -9.54
N SER A 271 -11.17 -7.33 -10.67
CA SER A 271 -10.50 -7.25 -11.99
C SER A 271 -9.71 -5.96 -12.19
N GLY A 272 -9.85 -4.97 -11.30
CA GLY A 272 -9.14 -3.70 -11.38
C GLY A 272 -9.82 -2.67 -12.28
N GLN A 273 -11.08 -2.88 -12.65
CA GLN A 273 -11.87 -1.96 -13.47
C GLN A 273 -12.47 -0.79 -12.67
N SER A 274 -12.72 -0.94 -11.36
CA SER A 274 -13.34 0.11 -10.53
C SER A 274 -12.69 0.31 -9.16
N GLY A 275 -11.94 1.40 -8.95
CA GLY A 275 -11.33 1.72 -7.65
C GLY A 275 -9.82 1.92 -7.72
N PHE A 276 -9.30 2.73 -6.80
CA PHE A 276 -7.91 3.20 -6.84
C PHE A 276 -6.89 2.19 -6.28
N ALA A 277 -7.37 1.21 -5.49
CA ALA A 277 -6.55 0.27 -4.72
C ALA A 277 -6.41 -1.12 -5.32
N ASN A 278 -6.95 -1.32 -6.50
CA ASN A 278 -7.41 -2.65 -6.83
C ASN A 278 -6.32 -3.62 -7.24
N ALA A 279 -6.63 -4.87 -6.93
CA ALA A 279 -6.09 -6.02 -7.62
C ALA A 279 -6.32 -5.87 -9.13
N LYS A 280 -5.36 -6.28 -9.96
CA LYS A 280 -5.54 -6.41 -11.40
C LYS A 280 -5.52 -7.89 -11.72
N ILE A 281 -6.69 -8.50 -11.84
CA ILE A 281 -6.80 -9.93 -12.08
C ILE A 281 -7.49 -10.14 -13.43
N GLU A 282 -6.85 -10.93 -14.28
CA GLU A 282 -7.31 -11.28 -15.62
C GLU A 282 -7.52 -12.79 -15.74
N GLY A 283 -8.26 -13.22 -16.76
CA GLY A 283 -8.52 -14.66 -17.01
C GLY A 283 -9.69 -15.25 -16.21
N VAL A 284 -10.54 -14.40 -15.60
CA VAL A 284 -11.77 -14.82 -14.91
C VAL A 284 -12.98 -14.16 -15.58
N MET A 285 -13.99 -14.95 -15.93
CA MET A 285 -15.23 -14.45 -16.50
C MET A 285 -16.12 -13.82 -15.41
N VAL A 286 -16.80 -12.71 -15.75
CA VAL A 286 -17.71 -11.99 -14.82
C VAL A 286 -18.77 -12.93 -14.24
N THR A 287 -19.38 -13.75 -15.12
CA THR A 287 -20.47 -14.67 -14.76
C THR A 287 -20.00 -15.78 -13.85
N GLU A 288 -18.81 -16.33 -14.10
CA GLU A 288 -18.18 -17.34 -13.26
C GLU A 288 -17.93 -16.78 -11.85
N TYR A 289 -17.28 -15.61 -11.77
CA TYR A 289 -16.98 -14.96 -10.50
C TYR A 289 -18.25 -14.68 -9.68
N GLN A 290 -19.27 -14.10 -10.32
CA GLN A 290 -20.55 -13.80 -9.66
C GLN A 290 -21.28 -15.07 -9.21
N THR A 291 -21.14 -16.17 -9.94
CA THR A 291 -21.77 -17.45 -9.58
C THR A 291 -21.07 -18.08 -8.39
N VAL A 292 -19.74 -18.14 -8.41
CA VAL A 292 -18.94 -18.73 -7.32
C VAL A 292 -19.08 -17.92 -6.03
N MET A 293 -18.97 -16.59 -6.13
CA MET A 293 -18.89 -15.70 -4.96
C MET A 293 -20.25 -15.24 -4.43
N LYS A 294 -21.37 -15.61 -5.06
CA LYS A 294 -22.71 -15.04 -4.83
C LYS A 294 -23.11 -14.90 -3.36
N LYS A 295 -22.92 -15.96 -2.56
CA LYS A 295 -23.32 -16.00 -1.13
C LYS A 295 -22.32 -15.33 -0.18
N VAL A 296 -21.17 -14.91 -0.72
CA VAL A 296 -20.07 -14.27 0.02
C VAL A 296 -19.99 -12.77 -0.29
N LEU A 297 -20.40 -12.35 -1.48
CA LEU A 297 -20.54 -10.94 -1.84
C LEU A 297 -21.43 -10.20 -0.84
N GLY A 298 -20.96 -9.05 -0.36
CA GLY A 298 -21.67 -8.25 0.64
C GLY A 298 -21.72 -8.87 2.04
N THR A 299 -20.93 -9.92 2.34
CA THR A 299 -20.85 -10.50 3.68
C THR A 299 -19.57 -10.10 4.42
N GLY A 300 -19.61 -10.14 5.75
CA GLY A 300 -18.41 -10.07 6.58
C GLY A 300 -17.97 -8.65 6.94
N GLY A 301 -18.85 -7.86 7.56
CA GLY A 301 -18.57 -6.48 7.88
C GLY A 301 -19.51 -5.83 8.89
N TYR A 302 -19.34 -4.52 9.08
CA TYR A 302 -20.20 -3.66 9.87
C TYR A 302 -21.32 -3.03 9.02
N GLY A 303 -22.22 -2.28 9.66
CA GLY A 303 -23.26 -1.51 8.99
C GLY A 303 -24.52 -2.31 8.64
N GLU A 304 -25.49 -1.64 8.04
CA GLU A 304 -26.76 -2.23 7.64
C GLU A 304 -26.50 -3.23 6.48
N GLY A 305 -26.74 -4.53 6.74
CA GLY A 305 -26.39 -5.61 5.82
C GLY A 305 -25.02 -6.25 6.05
N GLY A 306 -24.19 -5.73 6.96
CA GLY A 306 -22.91 -6.34 7.33
C GLY A 306 -21.88 -6.36 6.21
N THR A 307 -21.83 -5.30 5.39
CA THR A 307 -21.00 -5.21 4.19
C THR A 307 -19.66 -4.51 4.45
N TRP A 308 -19.60 -3.57 5.40
CA TRP A 308 -18.44 -2.67 5.54
C TRP A 308 -17.19 -3.35 6.10
N ASN A 309 -16.07 -3.18 5.42
CA ASN A 309 -14.81 -3.79 5.80
C ASN A 309 -14.22 -3.25 7.12
N GLY A 310 -14.39 -1.95 7.37
CA GLY A 310 -13.67 -1.28 8.46
C GLY A 310 -14.37 -0.03 8.99
N LEU A 311 -13.71 0.62 9.94
CA LEU A 311 -14.25 1.74 10.72
C LEU A 311 -13.45 3.05 10.52
N LEU A 312 -12.52 3.09 9.54
CA LEU A 312 -11.64 4.22 9.24
C LEU A 312 -10.68 4.61 10.36
N ILE A 313 -10.50 3.72 11.35
CA ILE A 313 -9.68 4.02 12.51
C ILE A 313 -8.21 4.19 12.10
N PHE A 314 -7.64 3.27 11.32
CA PHE A 314 -6.24 3.40 10.91
C PHE A 314 -5.98 4.59 9.98
N PRO A 315 -6.83 4.89 8.98
CA PRO A 315 -6.69 6.10 8.17
C PRO A 315 -6.74 7.39 9.00
N ILE A 316 -7.72 7.53 9.90
CA ILE A 316 -7.86 8.70 10.76
C ILE A 316 -6.64 8.85 11.69
N LEU A 317 -6.21 7.75 12.31
CA LEU A 317 -5.02 7.74 13.16
C LEU A 317 -3.75 8.08 12.37
N SER A 318 -3.62 7.60 11.14
CA SER A 318 -2.48 7.93 10.27
C SER A 318 -2.45 9.41 9.91
N ILE A 319 -3.61 10.00 9.60
CA ILE A 319 -3.73 11.44 9.34
C ILE A 319 -3.35 12.23 10.59
N ALA A 320 -3.93 11.88 11.74
CA ALA A 320 -3.69 12.55 13.02
C ALA A 320 -2.21 12.47 13.42
N LEU A 321 -1.56 11.30 13.26
CA LEU A 321 -0.14 11.13 13.55
C LEU A 321 0.75 11.91 12.58
N ASN A 322 0.43 11.94 11.29
CA ASN A 322 1.20 12.73 10.33
C ASN A 322 1.12 14.24 10.63
N ILE A 323 -0.07 14.75 10.97
CA ILE A 323 -0.26 16.14 11.41
C ILE A 323 0.50 16.39 12.72
N GLY A 324 0.38 15.50 13.70
CA GLY A 324 1.10 15.59 14.97
C GLY A 324 2.63 15.63 14.79
N SER A 325 3.16 14.78 13.91
CA SER A 325 4.58 14.77 13.52
C SER A 325 5.02 16.11 12.92
N GLN A 326 4.20 16.69 12.03
CA GLN A 326 4.47 17.98 11.42
C GLN A 326 4.48 19.12 12.45
N LEU A 327 3.53 19.11 13.40
CA LEU A 327 3.49 20.09 14.49
C LEU A 327 4.72 20.01 15.41
N LEU A 328 5.20 18.80 15.71
CA LEU A 328 6.44 18.58 16.47
C LEU A 328 7.66 19.11 15.71
N MET A 329 7.74 18.88 14.39
CA MET A 329 8.83 19.41 13.55
C MET A 329 8.79 20.93 13.44
N ASN A 330 7.61 21.54 13.29
CA ASN A 330 7.46 22.99 13.22
C ASN A 330 7.89 23.70 14.51
N LYS A 331 7.69 23.07 15.68
CA LYS A 331 8.23 23.58 16.96
C LYS A 331 9.75 23.43 17.06
N ALA A 332 10.34 22.45 16.39
CA ALA A 332 11.78 22.23 16.37
C ALA A 332 12.52 23.06 15.31
N GLN A 333 11.83 23.55 14.27
CA GLN A 333 12.37 24.45 13.24
C GLN A 333 12.25 25.90 13.71
N GLY A 334 13.38 26.62 13.78
CA GLY A 334 13.38 28.06 14.08
C GLY A 334 12.55 28.86 13.07
N LYS A 335 12.00 30.02 13.50
CA LYS A 335 11.19 30.91 12.64
C LYS A 335 11.89 31.15 11.29
N GLN A 336 11.18 31.03 10.16
CA GLN A 336 11.71 31.35 8.84
C GLN A 336 12.08 32.85 8.71
N PRO A 337 12.98 33.24 7.76
CA PRO A 337 13.28 34.64 7.46
C PRO A 337 12.06 35.39 6.90
N LYS A 338 11.92 36.68 7.20
CA LYS A 338 10.76 37.52 6.82
C LYS A 338 10.50 37.54 5.31
N ALA A 339 11.55 37.60 4.49
CA ALA A 339 11.40 37.62 3.03
C ALA A 339 11.00 36.29 2.39
N ALA A 340 11.05 35.17 3.12
CA ALA A 340 10.50 33.92 2.59
C ALA A 340 8.98 34.05 2.40
N GLU A 341 8.27 34.90 3.15
CA GLU A 341 6.80 34.94 3.14
C GLU A 341 6.17 35.44 1.82
N GLY A 342 6.94 36.11 0.94
CA GLY A 342 6.40 36.83 -0.22
C GLY A 342 6.14 36.05 -1.52
N MET A 343 6.51 34.77 -1.63
CA MET A 343 6.11 33.84 -2.73
C MET A 343 6.71 32.43 -2.56
N GLY A 344 7.87 32.28 -1.92
CA GLY A 344 8.56 30.99 -1.72
C GLY A 344 8.28 30.27 -0.40
N GLY A 345 7.94 31.01 0.65
CA GLY A 345 7.67 30.53 2.01
C GLY A 345 6.21 30.11 2.19
N ALA A 346 5.28 30.75 1.48
CA ALA A 346 3.93 30.21 1.32
C ALA A 346 3.97 28.85 0.60
N SER A 347 4.78 28.73 -0.47
CA SER A 347 5.01 27.45 -1.16
C SER A 347 5.67 26.39 -0.26
N THR A 348 6.62 26.79 0.59
CA THR A 348 7.26 25.86 1.56
C THR A 348 6.31 25.41 2.67
N LYS A 349 5.52 26.33 3.24
CA LYS A 349 4.47 26.00 4.24
C LYS A 349 3.36 25.15 3.62
N MET A 350 2.96 25.45 2.38
CA MET A 350 1.96 24.67 1.65
C MET A 350 2.47 23.25 1.39
N MET A 351 3.72 23.08 0.93
CA MET A 351 4.32 21.76 0.72
C MET A 351 4.42 20.93 2.01
N GLN A 352 4.66 21.58 3.16
CA GLN A 352 4.68 20.94 4.48
C GLN A 352 3.34 20.35 4.91
N TRP A 353 2.22 20.93 4.47
CA TRP A 353 0.87 20.44 4.81
C TRP A 353 0.27 19.54 3.73
N ILE A 354 0.59 19.79 2.46
CA ILE A 354 0.10 18.98 1.34
C ILE A 354 0.58 17.52 1.46
N MET A 355 1.85 17.27 1.81
CA MET A 355 2.38 15.90 1.82
C MET A 355 1.72 15.00 2.89
N PRO A 356 1.53 15.45 4.15
CA PRO A 356 0.73 14.73 5.15
C PRO A 356 -0.71 14.47 4.72
N VAL A 357 -1.36 15.47 4.11
CA VAL A 357 -2.75 15.34 3.63
C VAL A 357 -2.84 14.33 2.50
N LEU A 358 -1.93 14.41 1.52
CA LEU A 358 -1.83 13.47 0.42
C LEU A 358 -1.65 12.05 0.96
N MET A 359 -0.71 11.84 1.88
CA MET A 359 -0.48 10.54 2.52
C MET A 359 -1.72 10.03 3.28
N GLY A 360 -2.48 10.95 3.88
CA GLY A 360 -3.78 10.68 4.48
C GLY A 360 -4.83 10.21 3.49
N VAL A 361 -4.89 10.83 2.31
CA VAL A 361 -5.74 10.39 1.21
C VAL A 361 -5.33 8.99 0.73
N PHE A 362 -4.02 8.71 0.60
CA PHE A 362 -3.54 7.36 0.31
C PHE A 362 -3.99 6.35 1.38
N ALA A 363 -3.95 6.71 2.65
CA ALA A 363 -4.43 5.83 3.73
C ALA A 363 -5.94 5.50 3.63
N LEU A 364 -6.74 6.40 3.07
CA LEU A 364 -8.18 6.18 2.85
C LEU A 364 -8.47 5.38 1.58
N LEU A 365 -7.68 5.61 0.53
CA LEU A 365 -7.95 5.06 -0.77
C LEU A 365 -7.37 3.67 -0.99
N TYR A 366 -6.43 3.20 -0.15
CA TYR A 366 -5.71 1.93 -0.32
C TYR A 366 -6.07 0.88 0.74
N SER A 367 -5.54 -0.34 0.53
CA SER A 367 -5.79 -1.47 1.42
C SER A 367 -5.36 -1.18 2.86
N ALA A 368 -6.09 -1.77 3.81
CA ALA A 368 -5.80 -1.62 5.22
C ALA A 368 -4.39 -2.10 5.58
N ALA A 369 -3.87 -3.14 4.91
CA ALA A 369 -2.49 -3.60 5.03
C ALA A 369 -1.50 -2.47 4.74
N PHE A 370 -1.72 -1.74 3.65
CA PHE A 370 -0.88 -0.59 3.32
C PHE A 370 -1.04 0.55 4.33
N THR A 371 -2.25 0.80 4.81
CA THR A 371 -2.52 1.82 5.82
C THR A 371 -1.87 1.49 7.17
N ILE A 372 -1.86 0.23 7.59
CA ILE A 372 -1.14 -0.23 8.79
C ILE A 372 0.36 0.01 8.62
N TYR A 373 0.92 -0.28 7.44
CA TYR A 373 2.31 0.07 7.12
C TYR A 373 2.58 1.56 7.30
N ILE A 374 1.72 2.43 6.74
CA ILE A 374 1.84 3.89 6.90
C ILE A 374 1.81 4.28 8.37
N PHE A 375 0.83 3.77 9.12
CA PHE A 375 0.66 4.05 10.54
C PHE A 375 1.91 3.68 11.36
N VAL A 376 2.38 2.44 11.26
CA VAL A 376 3.54 1.94 12.00
C VAL A 376 4.82 2.67 11.55
N SER A 377 4.96 2.93 10.25
CA SER A 377 6.07 3.67 9.66
C SER A 377 6.17 5.09 10.21
N THR A 378 5.04 5.79 10.31
CA THR A 378 4.97 7.13 10.88
C THR A 378 5.25 7.12 12.38
N LEU A 379 4.69 6.15 13.13
CA LEU A 379 4.96 5.99 14.55
C LEU A 379 6.45 5.78 14.83
N TYR A 380 7.09 4.88 14.07
CA TYR A 380 8.53 4.66 14.12
C TYR A 380 9.31 5.96 13.87
N SER A 381 8.94 6.68 12.80
CA SER A 381 9.63 7.92 12.43
C SER A 381 9.49 9.02 13.48
N ILE A 382 8.35 9.14 14.16
CA ILE A 382 8.16 10.04 15.30
C ILE A 382 9.09 9.64 16.46
N LEU A 383 9.09 8.35 16.82
CA LEU A 383 9.89 7.82 17.92
C LEU A 383 11.39 8.04 17.65
N PHE A 384 11.84 7.74 16.43
CA PHE A 384 13.19 8.02 15.96
C PHE A 384 13.53 9.51 16.02
N GLN A 385 12.61 10.39 15.61
CA GLN A 385 12.82 11.85 15.68
C GLN A 385 12.97 12.35 17.11
N LEU A 386 12.15 11.86 18.04
CA LEU A 386 12.23 12.22 19.46
C LEU A 386 13.58 11.78 20.06
N LEU A 387 13.99 10.54 19.80
CA LEU A 387 15.29 10.01 20.23
C LEU A 387 16.46 10.79 19.63
N PHE A 388 16.40 11.10 18.33
CA PHE A 388 17.42 11.89 17.65
C PHE A 388 17.54 13.31 18.22
N ASN A 389 16.42 13.97 18.49
CA ASN A 389 16.39 15.30 19.10
C ASN A 389 16.94 15.29 20.53
N LEU A 390 16.59 14.28 21.32
CA LEU A 390 17.09 14.09 22.69
C LEU A 390 18.61 13.91 22.69
N GLY A 391 19.13 12.97 21.90
CA GLY A 391 20.57 12.75 21.74
C GLY A 391 21.28 14.02 21.25
N GLY A 392 20.62 14.77 20.37
CA GLY A 392 21.12 16.04 19.89
C GLY A 392 21.28 17.12 20.96
N LYS A 393 20.32 17.24 21.89
CA LYS A 393 20.39 18.17 23.02
C LYS A 393 21.51 17.76 24.00
N LEU A 394 21.64 16.46 24.28
CA LEU A 394 22.69 15.95 25.17
C LEU A 394 24.11 16.27 24.65
N VAL A 395 24.32 16.16 23.34
CA VAL A 395 25.60 16.52 22.71
C VAL A 395 25.88 18.03 22.80
N ASP A 396 24.87 18.86 22.58
CA ASP A 396 25.03 20.32 22.66
C ASP A 396 25.35 20.74 24.12
N ILE A 397 24.66 20.19 25.13
CA ILE A 397 24.96 20.40 26.57
C ILE A 397 26.39 19.96 26.92
N SER A 398 26.83 18.80 26.41
CA SER A 398 28.18 18.29 26.67
C SER A 398 29.26 19.22 26.08
N ARG A 399 29.03 19.80 24.90
CA ARG A 399 29.94 20.78 24.28
C ARG A 399 30.02 22.07 25.07
N GLU A 400 28.89 22.60 25.53
CA GLU A 400 28.84 23.82 26.34
C GLU A 400 29.59 23.62 27.67
N LYS A 401 29.38 22.50 28.36
CA LYS A 401 30.15 22.13 29.56
C LYS A 401 31.66 22.03 29.30
N LYS A 402 32.07 21.51 28.14
CA LYS A 402 33.50 21.47 27.74
C LYS A 402 34.08 22.86 27.47
N GLN A 403 33.31 23.74 26.83
CA GLN A 403 33.73 25.14 26.61
C GLN A 403 33.89 25.88 27.95
N LEU A 404 32.94 25.74 28.87
CA LEU A 404 33.01 26.35 30.20
C LEU A 404 34.19 25.82 31.05
N LYS A 405 34.56 24.54 30.89
CA LYS A 405 35.74 23.96 31.56
C LYS A 405 37.08 24.37 30.95
N GLY A 406 37.11 24.75 29.67
CA GLY A 406 38.34 25.19 28.98
C GLY A 406 38.64 26.68 29.11
N ILE A 407 37.79 27.45 29.81
CA ILE A 407 37.94 28.88 30.07
C ILE A 407 38.48 29.14 31.50
N ARG A 408 38.70 28.09 32.30
CA ARG A 408 39.31 28.19 33.64
C ARG A 408 40.81 27.94 33.62
#